data_AF-A0A7X8VG35-F1
#
_entry.id   AF-A0A7X8VG35-F1
#
_cell.length_a   1.000
_cell.length_b   1.000
_cell.length_c   1.000
_cell.angle_alpha   90.00
_cell.angle_beta   90.00
_cell.angle_gamma   90.00
#
_symmetry.space_group_name_H-M   'P 1'
#
loop_
_entity.id
_entity.type
_entity.pdbx_description
1 polymer ?
#
loop_
_entity_poly.entity_id
_entity_poly.type
_entity_poly.pdbx_seq_one_letter_code
_entity_poly.pdbx_strand_id
1 'polypeptide(L)' 'MEKALRILVVAGHPADMFDHCGGTLYHHIEQGDSVVCISITQGLRIHDEVVSDLFRHKLKDYTEEQIAEILVQRQKVKYQ' A
#
# COMPACT_ATOMS: atom_id res chain seq x y z
N MET A 1 -6.86 -32.61 18.24
CA MET A 1 -6.73 -31.17 17.92
C MET A 1 -6.02 -31.08 16.59
N GLU A 2 -6.58 -30.34 15.64
CA GLU A 2 -5.84 -29.99 14.43
C GLU A 2 -4.67 -29.09 14.79
N LYS A 3 -3.58 -29.20 14.04
CA LYS A 3 -2.37 -28.42 14.26
C LYS A 3 -2.60 -27.00 13.76
N ALA A 4 -2.30 -26.00 14.59
CA ALA A 4 -2.35 -24.58 14.21
C ALA A 4 -1.61 -24.32 12.89
N LEU A 5 -2.27 -23.61 11.99
CA LEU A 5 -1.75 -23.24 10.68
C LEU A 5 -0.73 -22.12 10.81
N ARG A 6 0.12 -22.03 9.79
CA ARG A 6 1.08 -20.94 9.63
C ARG A 6 0.88 -20.32 8.26
N ILE A 7 0.44 -19.07 8.24
CA ILE A 7 0.00 -18.36 7.05
C ILE A 7 1.02 -17.26 6.74
N LEU A 8 1.51 -17.24 5.50
CA LEU A 8 2.36 -16.19 4.96
C LEU A 8 1.57 -15.41 3.91
N VAL A 9 1.43 -14.11 4.12
CA VAL A 9 0.82 -13.18 3.17
C VAL A 9 1.91 -12.38 2.49
N VAL A 10 1.93 -12.38 1.16
CA VAL A 10 2.85 -11.57 0.36
C VAL A 10 2.03 -10.57 -0.43
N ALA A 11 2.31 -9.28 -0.24
CA ALA A 11 1.56 -8.18 -0.81
C ALA A 11 2.47 -7.14 -1.46
N GLY A 12 1.93 -6.31 -2.36
CA GLY A 12 2.68 -5.25 -3.03
C GLY A 12 3.03 -4.11 -2.08
N HIS A 13 2.02 -3.62 -1.37
CA HIS A 13 2.12 -2.54 -0.40
C HIS A 13 1.49 -2.95 0.94
N PRO A 14 1.81 -2.26 2.06
CA PRO A 14 1.24 -2.58 3.36
C PRO A 14 -0.28 -2.53 3.42
N ALA A 15 -0.94 -1.63 2.68
CA ALA A 15 -2.40 -1.53 2.69
C ALA A 15 -3.10 -2.75 2.06
N ASP A 16 -2.50 -3.30 0.99
CA ASP A 16 -3.11 -4.39 0.22
C ASP A 16 -3.47 -5.61 1.10
N MET A 17 -2.66 -5.94 2.11
CA MET A 17 -2.93 -7.08 3.00
C MET A 17 -4.13 -6.86 3.92
N PHE A 18 -4.43 -5.61 4.29
CA PHE A 18 -5.54 -5.31 5.19
C PHE A 18 -6.83 -5.06 4.40
N ASP A 19 -6.73 -4.34 3.29
CA ASP A 19 -7.88 -4.00 2.45
C ASP A 19 -8.46 -5.24 1.74
N HIS A 20 -7.61 -6.19 1.34
CA HIS A 20 -8.06 -7.36 0.58
C HIS A 20 -8.34 -8.59 1.45
N CYS A 21 -7.55 -8.82 2.51
CA CYS A 21 -7.67 -10.06 3.29
C CYS A 21 -7.60 -9.88 4.81
N GLY A 22 -7.59 -8.65 5.33
CA GLY A 22 -7.41 -8.37 6.76
C GLY A 22 -8.41 -9.10 7.66
N GLY A 23 -9.68 -9.15 7.27
CA GLY A 23 -10.72 -9.87 8.02
C GLY A 23 -10.45 -11.38 8.12
N THR A 24 -10.01 -12.01 7.02
CA THR A 24 -9.63 -13.43 7.02
C THR A 24 -8.44 -13.69 7.93
N LEU A 25 -7.42 -12.83 7.88
CA LEU A 25 -6.23 -12.96 8.74
C LEU A 25 -6.59 -12.84 10.23
N TYR A 26 -7.49 -11.91 10.57
CA TYR A 26 -8.00 -11.76 11.93
C TYR A 26 -8.64 -13.06 12.45
N HIS A 27 -9.52 -13.69 11.66
CA HIS A 27 -10.15 -14.94 12.06
C HIS A 27 -9.17 -16.09 12.29
N HIS A 28 -8.11 -16.17 11.48
CA HIS A 28 -7.06 -17.16 11.68
C HIS A 28 -6.29 -16.92 12.99
N ILE A 29 -5.97 -15.65 13.29
CA ILE A 29 -5.31 -15.29 14.55
C ILE A 29 -6.20 -15.67 15.75
N GLU A 30 -7.50 -15.36 15.70
CA GLU A 30 -8.46 -15.73 16.75
C GLU A 30 -8.60 -17.24 16.95
N GLN A 31 -8.38 -18.04 15.89
CA GLN A 31 -8.40 -19.51 15.94
C GLN A 31 -7.08 -20.12 16.46
N GLY A 32 -6.06 -19.29 16.73
CA GLY A 32 -4.75 -19.73 17.23
C GLY A 32 -3.74 -20.04 16.13
N ASP A 33 -4.03 -19.69 14.88
CA ASP A 33 -3.06 -19.78 13.78
C ASP A 33 -2.05 -18.61 13.85
N SER A 34 -0.88 -18.80 13.24
CA SER A 34 0.13 -17.74 13.13
C SER A 34 0.10 -17.10 11.75
N VAL A 35 0.04 -15.76 11.69
CA VAL A 35 0.08 -14.99 10.44
C VAL A 35 1.36 -14.17 10.38
N VAL A 36 2.06 -14.21 9.25
CA VAL A 36 3.18 -13.33 8.91
C VAL A 36 2.84 -12.58 7.63
N CYS A 37 3.02 -11.27 7.63
CA CYS A 37 2.79 -10.43 6.46
C CYS A 37 4.11 -9.86 5.93
N ILE A 38 4.34 -9.99 4.63
CA ILE A 38 5.47 -9.44 3.90
C ILE A 38 4.94 -8.49 2.84
N SER A 39 5.38 -7.24 2.90
CA SER A 39 5.18 -6.28 1.81
C SER A 39 6.47 -6.19 0.99
N ILE A 40 6.36 -6.29 -0.33
CA ILE A 40 7.50 -6.15 -1.24
C ILE A 40 7.98 -4.70 -1.31
N THR A 41 7.09 -3.74 -1.08
CA THR A 41 7.41 -2.31 -1.07
C THR A 41 6.91 -1.62 0.20
N GLN A 42 7.42 -0.45 0.52
CA GLN A 42 6.98 0.31 1.69
C GLN A 42 5.64 1.04 1.49
N GLY A 43 5.03 1.01 0.30
CA GLY A 43 3.78 1.76 0.06
C GLY A 43 3.92 3.29 -0.02
N LEU A 44 5.15 3.81 0.05
CA LEU A 44 5.41 5.27 0.11
C LEU A 44 5.00 6.04 -1.15
N ARG A 45 4.67 5.38 -2.27
CA ARG A 45 4.47 6.06 -3.55
C ARG A 45 3.06 6.59 -3.81
N ILE A 46 1.98 6.12 -3.15
CA ILE A 46 0.62 6.23 -3.76
C ILE A 46 -0.48 6.91 -2.93
N HIS A 47 -0.25 7.43 -1.72
CA HIS A 47 -1.30 8.19 -0.99
C HIS A 47 -1.21 9.71 -1.10
N ASP A 48 -0.42 10.21 -2.05
CA ASP A 48 -0.42 11.63 -2.31
C ASP A 48 -1.64 11.98 -3.17
N GLU A 49 -2.69 12.50 -2.54
CA GLU A 49 -3.96 12.83 -3.19
C GLU A 49 -3.76 13.74 -4.41
N VAL A 50 -2.82 14.69 -4.31
CA VAL A 50 -2.48 15.61 -5.40
C VAL A 50 -1.88 14.86 -6.59
N VAL A 51 -0.93 13.96 -6.34
CA VAL A 51 -0.33 13.13 -7.40
C VAL A 51 -1.34 12.15 -7.97
N SER A 52 -2.17 11.53 -7.14
CA SER A 52 -3.21 10.59 -7.58
C SER A 52 -4.27 11.27 -8.45
N ASP A 53 -4.77 12.45 -8.04
CA ASP A 53 -5.73 13.25 -8.81
C ASP A 53 -5.11 13.76 -10.12
N LEU A 54 -3.84 14.19 -10.07
CA LEU A 54 -3.08 14.60 -11.25
C LEU A 54 -3.02 13.46 -12.30
N PHE A 55 -2.60 12.26 -11.89
CA PHE A 55 -2.49 11.12 -12.79
C PHE A 55 -3.85 10.60 -13.29
N ARG A 56 -4.89 10.65 -12.46
CA ARG A 56 -6.22 10.12 -12.80
C ARG A 56 -7.04 11.07 -13.67
N HIS A 57 -6.92 12.38 -13.47
CA HIS A 57 -7.88 13.35 -14.00
C HIS A 57 -7.25 14.51 -14.78
N LYS A 58 -6.03 14.95 -14.42
CA LYS A 58 -5.49 16.23 -14.92
C LYS A 58 -4.21 16.10 -15.74
N LEU A 59 -3.79 14.88 -16.10
CA LEU A 59 -2.51 14.64 -16.80
C LEU A 59 -2.33 15.50 -18.07
N LYS A 60 -3.42 15.78 -18.78
CA LYS A 60 -3.44 16.54 -20.04
C LYS A 60 -3.17 18.03 -19.86
N ASP A 61 -3.34 18.54 -18.65
CA ASP A 61 -3.22 19.96 -18.33
C ASP A 61 -1.79 20.35 -17.92
N TYR A 62 -0.87 19.39 -17.88
CA TYR A 62 0.51 19.58 -17.40
C TYR A 62 1.53 19.04 -18.40
N THR A 63 2.68 19.71 -18.50
CA THR A 63 3.84 19.19 -19.23
C THR A 63 4.57 18.11 -18.43
N GLU A 64 5.40 17.32 -19.10
CA GLU A 64 6.23 16.31 -18.45
C GLU A 64 7.16 16.90 -17.38
N GLU A 65 7.71 18.09 -17.62
CA GLU A 65 8.56 18.78 -16.63
C GLU A 65 7.76 19.19 -15.39
N GLN A 66 6.53 19.69 -15.56
CA GLN A 66 5.67 20.09 -14.44
C GLN A 66 5.25 18.88 -13.60
N ILE A 67 4.94 17.75 -14.24
CA ILE A 67 4.64 16.49 -13.54
C ILE A 67 5.86 16.03 -12.74
N ALA A 68 7.05 16.06 -13.34
CA ALA A 68 8.29 15.68 -12.66
C ALA A 68 8.58 16.57 -11.44
N GLU A 69 8.38 17.88 -11.55
CA GLU A 69 8.57 18.82 -10.44
C GLU A 69 7.58 18.55 -9.30
N ILE A 70 6.29 18.36 -9.62
CA ILE A 70 5.25 18.03 -8.63
C ILE A 70 5.63 16.74 -7.90
N LEU A 71 6.07 15.70 -8.60
CA LEU A 71 6.49 14.44 -7.98
C LEU A 71 7.64 14.64 -6.99
N VAL A 72 8.65 15.43 -7.35
CA VAL A 72 9.79 15.72 -6.47
C VAL A 72 9.36 16.51 -5.24
N GLN A 73 8.50 17.51 -5.39
CA GLN A 73 8.00 18.31 -4.26
C GLN A 73 7.15 17.45 -3.32
N ARG A 74 6.22 16.68 -3.87
CA ARG A 74 5.31 15.83 -3.10
C ARG A 74 6.04 14.65 -2.43
N GLN A 75 7.16 14.20 -2.98
CA GLN A 75 8.03 13.24 -2.31
C GLN A 75 8.64 13.80 -1.02
N LYS A 76 9.02 15.09 -0.98
CA LYS A 76 9.63 15.71 0.22
C LYS A 76 8.66 15.87 1.37
N VAL A 77 7.37 16.11 1.09
CA VAL A 77 6.31 16.20 2.10
C VAL A 77 6.19 14.91 2.94
N LYS A 78 6.56 13.76 2.37
CA LYS A 78 6.47 12.45 3.04
C LYS A 78 7.57 12.20 4.08
N TYR A 79 8.58 13.06 4.14
CA TYR A 79 9.72 12.94 5.06
C TYR A 79 9.78 14.09 6.09
N GLN A 80 8.78 14.96 6.12
CA GLN A 80 8.56 15.96 7.17
C GLN A 80 7.59 15.40 8.22
#